data_AF-A0A0S9EMV5-F1
#
_entry.id   AF-A0A0S9EMV5-F1
#
_cell.length_a   1.000
_cell.length_b   1.000
_cell.length_c   1.000
_cell.angle_alpha   90.00
_cell.angle_beta   90.00
_cell.angle_gamma   90.00
#
_symmetry.space_group_name_H-M   'P 1'
#
loop_
_entity.id
_entity.type
_entity.pdbx_description
1 polymer ?
#
loop_
_entity_poly.entity_id
_entity_poly.type
_entity_poly.pdbx_seq_one_letter_code
_entity_poly.pdbx_strand_id
1 'polypeptide(L)'
;MSTTLTALNAFVGKPISDICSNKFDSSTQNHCAHFVSHALGIKLGMLCGDMKFATKKTGGSIRCDELYNRLALKGKWEDKPAITDGLLIFVLSASNVVNNVMGPVPQKHVGIHYGGKVFNFSNSQHKVVVDNSVEAFHSKFKNSYAGADISLYYGVAP
;
A
#
# COMPACT_ATOMS: atom_id res chain seq x y z
N MET A 1 5.79 1.23 16.65
CA MET A 1 4.92 2.32 17.18
C MET A 1 3.52 1.98 16.75
N SER A 2 2.53 2.09 17.64
CA SER A 2 1.15 1.80 17.24
C SER A 2 0.62 2.91 16.32
N THR A 3 0.04 2.51 15.20
CA THR A 3 -0.53 3.44 14.22
C THR A 3 -1.82 4.02 14.79
N THR A 4 -1.94 5.35 14.83
CA THR A 4 -3.18 6.01 15.29
C THR A 4 -3.90 6.67 14.13
N LEU A 5 -5.22 6.85 14.27
CA LEU A 5 -6.03 7.60 13.31
C LEU A 5 -5.48 9.03 13.10
N THR A 6 -5.03 9.69 14.18
CA THR A 6 -4.43 11.02 14.11
C THR A 6 -3.16 11.03 13.27
N ALA A 7 -2.28 10.04 13.44
CA ALA A 7 -1.06 9.92 12.66
C ALA A 7 -1.37 9.69 11.16
N LEU A 8 -2.34 8.83 10.84
CA LEU A 8 -2.77 8.59 9.46
C LEU A 8 -3.42 9.82 8.82
N ASN A 9 -4.28 10.54 9.55
CA ASN A 9 -4.90 11.77 9.08
C ASN A 9 -3.86 12.86 8.78
N ALA A 10 -2.75 12.91 9.53
CA ALA A 10 -1.67 13.86 9.27
C ALA A 10 -0.94 13.63 7.93
N PHE A 11 -1.14 12.48 7.27
CA PHE A 11 -0.64 12.25 5.92
C PHE A 11 -1.59 12.71 4.83
N VAL A 12 -2.88 12.84 5.11
CA VAL A 12 -3.90 13.12 4.09
C VAL A 12 -3.61 14.43 3.39
N GLY A 13 -3.65 14.41 2.05
CA GLY A 13 -3.32 15.54 1.21
C GLY A 13 -1.82 15.73 0.95
N LYS A 14 -0.93 15.05 1.67
CA LYS A 14 0.52 15.18 1.44
C LYS A 14 0.96 14.47 0.16
N PRO A 15 1.82 15.09 -0.65
CA PRO A 15 2.55 14.42 -1.71
C PRO A 15 3.64 13.51 -1.13
N ILE A 16 4.19 12.63 -1.95
CA ILE A 16 5.24 11.71 -1.51
C ILE A 16 6.56 12.43 -1.19
N SER A 17 6.80 13.59 -1.80
CA SER A 17 7.97 14.46 -1.54
C SER A 17 8.05 14.92 -0.08
N ASP A 18 6.90 15.04 0.58
CA ASP A 18 6.78 15.47 1.98
C ASP A 18 6.92 14.28 2.95
N ILE A 19 6.91 13.06 2.41
CA ILE A 19 6.94 11.80 3.18
C ILE A 19 8.31 11.12 3.03
N CYS A 20 8.90 11.16 1.83
CA CYS A 20 10.15 10.48 1.50
C CYS A 20 11.34 11.45 1.53
N SER A 21 12.19 11.32 2.55
CA SER A 21 13.45 12.09 2.65
C SER A 21 14.49 11.71 1.57
N ASN A 22 14.38 10.52 0.97
CA ASN A 22 15.32 10.02 -0.04
C ASN A 22 15.13 10.63 -1.44
N LYS A 23 14.11 11.49 -1.62
CA LYS A 23 13.77 12.13 -2.91
C LYS A 23 13.50 11.12 -4.02
N PHE A 24 12.75 10.07 -3.67
CA PHE A 24 12.18 9.11 -4.61
C PHE A 24 10.70 9.44 -4.82
N ASP A 25 10.45 10.56 -5.46
CA ASP A 25 9.17 11.27 -5.49
C ASP A 25 8.66 11.59 -6.90
N SER A 26 9.15 10.86 -7.91
CA SER A 26 8.71 11.07 -9.29
C SER A 26 7.25 10.67 -9.50
N SER A 27 6.44 11.62 -9.98
CA SER A 27 5.02 11.41 -10.31
C SER A 27 4.74 10.31 -11.34
N THR A 28 5.76 9.87 -12.08
CA THR A 28 5.65 8.77 -13.06
C THR A 28 5.70 7.38 -12.41
N GLN A 29 6.01 7.31 -11.11
CA GLN A 29 6.12 6.07 -10.35
C GLN A 29 4.87 5.81 -9.52
N ASN A 30 4.56 4.53 -9.32
CA ASN A 30 3.51 4.14 -8.39
C ASN A 30 4.02 4.26 -6.94
N HIS A 31 3.36 5.08 -6.14
CA HIS A 31 3.76 5.38 -4.76
C HIS A 31 2.83 4.78 -3.69
N CYS A 32 1.91 3.89 -4.06
CA CYS A 32 1.02 3.23 -3.10
C CYS A 32 1.80 2.45 -2.03
N ALA A 33 2.69 1.54 -2.43
CA ALA A 33 3.57 0.80 -1.52
C ALA A 33 4.56 1.72 -0.78
N HIS A 34 5.00 2.78 -1.46
CA HIS A 34 5.94 3.75 -0.91
C HIS A 34 5.36 4.50 0.29
N PHE A 35 4.13 5.03 0.15
CA PHE A 35 3.41 5.69 1.23
C PHE A 35 3.18 4.75 2.42
N VAL A 36 2.57 3.57 2.19
CA VAL A 36 2.21 2.68 3.31
C VAL A 36 3.46 2.23 4.08
N SER A 37 4.57 2.05 3.38
CA SER A 37 5.85 1.69 4.00
C SER A 37 6.44 2.81 4.84
N HIS A 38 6.32 4.07 4.42
CA HIS A 38 6.75 5.20 5.26
C HIS A 38 5.85 5.41 6.47
N ALA A 39 4.53 5.31 6.28
CA ALA A 39 3.56 5.50 7.36
C ALA A 39 3.69 4.44 8.46
N LEU A 40 4.03 3.20 8.10
CA LEU A 40 4.14 2.06 9.03
C LEU A 40 5.59 1.64 9.33
N GLY A 41 6.59 2.25 8.71
CA GLY A 41 8.01 1.90 8.90
C GLY A 41 8.44 0.57 8.27
N ILE A 42 7.73 0.09 7.23
CA ILE A 42 7.98 -1.21 6.62
C ILE A 42 9.20 -1.17 5.69
N LYS A 43 10.13 -2.12 5.89
CA LYS A 43 11.37 -2.28 5.11
C LYS A 43 11.50 -3.70 4.55
N LEU A 44 10.72 -4.02 3.53
CA LEU A 44 10.68 -5.34 2.89
C LEU A 44 10.93 -5.20 1.38
N GLY A 45 11.86 -6.00 0.86
CA GLY A 45 12.20 -5.96 -0.58
C GLY A 45 12.96 -4.68 -0.95
N MET A 46 12.67 -4.14 -2.14
CA MET A 46 13.31 -2.94 -2.64
C MET A 46 12.86 -1.69 -1.88
N LEU A 47 13.83 -0.91 -1.37
CA LEU A 47 13.59 0.32 -0.63
C LEU A 47 13.80 1.56 -1.50
N CYS A 48 13.13 2.67 -1.19
CA CYS A 48 13.36 3.95 -1.89
C CYS A 48 14.81 4.44 -1.74
N GLY A 49 15.46 4.13 -0.62
CA GLY A 49 16.86 4.46 -0.39
C GLY A 49 17.84 3.68 -1.28
N ASP A 50 17.47 2.51 -1.78
CA ASP A 50 18.33 1.68 -2.64
C ASP A 50 18.53 2.28 -4.04
N MET A 51 17.76 3.30 -4.39
CA MET A 51 17.82 3.98 -5.69
C MET A 51 19.01 4.93 -5.83
N LYS A 52 19.69 5.25 -4.71
CA LYS A 52 20.93 6.03 -4.69
C LYS A 52 21.92 5.36 -3.75
N PHE A 53 23.17 5.26 -4.18
CA PHE A 53 24.23 4.62 -3.38
C PHE A 53 24.35 5.23 -1.97
N ALA A 54 24.25 6.56 -1.85
CA ALA A 54 24.38 7.29 -0.59
C ALA A 54 23.25 7.00 0.42
N THR A 55 22.08 6.56 -0.02
CA THR A 55 20.90 6.31 0.85
C THR A 55 20.54 4.83 0.96
N LYS A 56 21.43 3.94 0.52
CA LYS A 56 21.16 2.49 0.45
C LYS A 56 20.72 1.93 1.81
N LYS A 57 19.80 0.97 1.80
CA LYS A 57 19.20 0.33 3.00
C LYS A 57 18.37 1.27 3.90
N THR A 58 18.04 2.47 3.44
CA THR A 58 17.17 3.41 4.16
C THR A 58 15.80 3.57 3.51
N GLY A 59 14.87 4.22 4.21
CA GLY A 59 13.53 4.53 3.70
C GLY A 59 12.54 3.38 3.87
N GLY A 60 11.55 3.32 2.98
CA GLY A 60 10.48 2.31 2.98
C GLY A 60 10.40 1.53 1.67
N SER A 61 9.71 0.38 1.73
CA SER A 61 9.45 -0.49 0.58
C SER A 61 8.70 0.24 -0.54
N ILE A 62 9.07 0.03 -1.80
CA ILE A 62 8.48 0.74 -2.94
C ILE A 62 7.67 -0.13 -3.92
N ARG A 63 7.71 -1.46 -3.77
CA ARG A 63 7.03 -2.40 -4.68
C ARG A 63 5.90 -3.13 -3.97
N CYS A 64 4.68 -3.01 -4.50
CA CYS A 64 3.46 -3.54 -3.90
C CYS A 64 3.47 -5.08 -3.81
N ASP A 65 3.87 -5.75 -4.90
CA ASP A 65 3.98 -7.20 -4.95
C ASP A 65 5.08 -7.74 -4.04
N GLU A 66 6.26 -7.13 -4.03
CA GLU A 66 7.34 -7.51 -3.11
C GLU A 66 6.94 -7.32 -1.65
N LEU A 67 6.26 -6.22 -1.33
CA LEU A 67 5.69 -5.97 -0.02
C LEU A 67 4.76 -7.11 0.36
N TYR A 68 3.69 -7.35 -0.42
CA TYR A 68 2.71 -8.40 -0.17
C TYR A 68 3.39 -9.77 0.03
N ASN A 69 4.24 -10.18 -0.91
CA ASN A 69 4.84 -11.52 -0.93
C ASN A 69 5.72 -11.79 0.30
N ARG A 70 6.30 -10.75 0.90
CA ARG A 70 7.19 -10.85 2.08
C ARG A 70 6.46 -10.75 3.43
N LEU A 71 5.17 -10.41 3.46
CA LEU A 71 4.42 -10.40 4.71
C LEU A 71 4.24 -11.82 5.25
N ALA A 72 4.46 -12.00 6.55
CA ALA A 72 4.30 -13.28 7.23
C ALA A 72 2.82 -13.69 7.30
N LEU A 73 1.93 -12.73 7.60
CA LEU A 73 0.50 -12.95 7.71
C LEU A 73 -0.23 -12.16 6.62
N LYS A 74 -0.80 -12.89 5.65
CA LYS A 74 -1.48 -12.37 4.46
C LYS A 74 -2.43 -13.38 3.86
N GLY A 75 -3.42 -12.91 3.12
CA GLY A 75 -4.39 -13.78 2.47
C GLY A 75 -5.54 -13.00 1.84
N LYS A 76 -6.67 -13.68 1.59
CA LYS A 76 -7.89 -13.06 1.10
C LYS A 76 -8.52 -12.18 2.18
N TRP A 77 -9.09 -11.05 1.81
CA TRP A 77 -9.59 -10.03 2.75
C TRP A 77 -10.61 -10.56 3.76
N GLU A 78 -11.40 -11.55 3.37
CA GLU A 78 -12.42 -12.20 4.20
C GLU A 78 -11.80 -12.93 5.40
N ASP A 79 -10.56 -13.42 5.26
CA ASP A 79 -9.83 -14.18 6.27
C ASP A 79 -8.93 -13.30 7.17
N LYS A 80 -9.06 -11.97 7.08
CA LYS A 80 -8.20 -11.06 7.84
C LYS A 80 -8.42 -11.22 9.36
N PRO A 81 -7.35 -11.09 10.17
CA PRO A 81 -7.50 -11.07 11.62
C PRO A 81 -8.24 -9.82 12.10
N ALA A 82 -8.89 -9.91 13.26
CA ALA A 82 -9.58 -8.80 13.91
C ALA A 82 -8.60 -7.82 14.59
N ILE A 83 -7.69 -7.24 13.80
CA ILE A 83 -6.71 -6.24 14.22
C ILE A 83 -6.95 -4.92 13.49
N THR A 84 -6.52 -3.82 14.11
CA THR A 84 -6.60 -2.48 13.54
C THR A 84 -5.23 -1.91 13.21
N ASP A 85 -4.24 -2.18 14.04
CA ASP A 85 -2.88 -1.70 13.84
C ASP A 85 -2.14 -2.53 12.79
N GLY A 86 -1.44 -1.86 11.88
CA GLY A 86 -0.65 -2.51 10.83
C GLY A 86 -1.46 -3.29 9.77
N LEU A 87 -2.79 -3.20 9.74
CA LEU A 87 -3.59 -3.91 8.75
C LEU A 87 -3.52 -3.23 7.37
N LEU A 88 -2.97 -3.95 6.41
CA LEU A 88 -2.87 -3.54 5.01
C LEU A 88 -4.00 -4.15 4.20
N ILE A 89 -4.50 -3.39 3.22
CA ILE A 89 -5.47 -3.84 2.22
C ILE A 89 -4.86 -3.69 0.83
N PHE A 90 -4.93 -4.75 0.05
CA PHE A 90 -4.44 -4.84 -1.32
C PHE A 90 -5.61 -5.08 -2.27
N VAL A 91 -5.46 -4.61 -3.50
CA VAL A 91 -6.47 -4.81 -4.56
C VAL A 91 -5.80 -5.03 -5.92
N LEU A 92 -6.25 -6.06 -6.61
CA LEU A 92 -5.83 -6.47 -7.95
C LEU A 92 -6.81 -7.53 -8.50
N SER A 93 -6.66 -7.91 -9.77
CA SER A 93 -7.37 -9.06 -10.33
C SER A 93 -6.91 -10.36 -9.65
N ALA A 94 -7.86 -11.21 -9.23
CA ALA A 94 -7.59 -12.44 -8.50
C ALA A 94 -6.72 -13.43 -9.28
N SER A 95 -6.84 -13.43 -10.61
CA SER A 95 -5.97 -14.20 -11.51
C SER A 95 -4.47 -13.92 -11.34
N ASN A 96 -4.11 -12.77 -10.77
CA ASN A 96 -2.72 -12.36 -10.52
C ASN A 96 -2.21 -12.73 -9.12
N VAL A 97 -2.99 -13.50 -8.35
CA VAL A 97 -2.55 -14.10 -7.09
C VAL A 97 -2.64 -15.62 -7.20
N VAL A 98 -1.49 -16.27 -7.35
CA VAL A 98 -1.39 -17.73 -7.47
C VAL A 98 -0.64 -18.26 -6.27
N ASN A 99 -1.20 -19.27 -5.57
CA ASN A 99 -0.62 -19.85 -4.36
C ASN A 99 -0.27 -18.79 -3.29
N ASN A 100 -1.15 -17.79 -3.12
CA ASN A 100 -0.95 -16.67 -2.19
C ASN A 100 0.31 -15.81 -2.50
N VAL A 101 0.73 -15.79 -3.77
CA VAL A 101 1.82 -14.96 -4.29
C VAL A 101 1.26 -13.98 -5.32
N MET A 102 1.45 -12.69 -5.07
CA MET A 102 1.05 -11.59 -5.94
C MET A 102 2.06 -11.41 -7.08
N GLY A 103 1.57 -11.39 -8.32
CA GLY A 103 2.38 -11.18 -9.52
C GLY A 103 2.86 -9.73 -9.72
N PRO A 104 3.90 -9.52 -10.54
CA PRO A 104 4.45 -8.20 -10.86
C PRO A 104 3.60 -7.44 -11.90
N VAL A 105 2.29 -7.32 -11.70
CA VAL A 105 1.37 -6.63 -12.62
C VAL A 105 1.27 -5.12 -12.36
N PRO A 106 0.92 -4.30 -13.37
CA PRO A 106 0.75 -2.85 -13.19
C PRO A 106 -0.54 -2.51 -12.43
N GLN A 107 -1.62 -3.26 -12.63
CA GLN A 107 -2.91 -3.03 -11.97
C GLN A 107 -2.96 -3.71 -10.60
N LYS A 108 -2.30 -3.06 -9.63
CA LYS A 108 -2.35 -3.43 -8.22
C LYS A 108 -2.18 -2.20 -7.33
N HIS A 109 -2.83 -2.22 -6.18
CA HIS A 109 -2.76 -1.12 -5.20
C HIS A 109 -2.71 -1.64 -3.78
N VAL A 110 -2.22 -0.80 -2.87
CA VAL A 110 -2.18 -1.07 -1.43
C VAL A 110 -2.56 0.18 -0.65
N GLY A 111 -3.23 -0.02 0.49
CA GLY A 111 -3.56 0.98 1.48
C GLY A 111 -3.46 0.44 2.91
N ILE A 112 -3.63 1.33 3.88
CA ILE A 112 -3.69 1.01 5.31
C ILE A 112 -5.16 1.06 5.71
N HIS A 113 -5.68 -0.06 6.22
CA HIS A 113 -7.03 -0.12 6.75
C HIS A 113 -7.02 0.21 8.24
N TYR A 114 -7.73 1.27 8.64
CA TYR A 114 -7.83 1.68 10.04
C TYR A 114 -9.19 2.33 10.32
N GLY A 115 -9.90 1.86 11.36
CA GLY A 115 -11.19 2.43 11.77
C GLY A 115 -12.26 2.38 10.66
N GLY A 116 -12.25 1.33 9.84
CA GLY A 116 -13.16 1.16 8.69
C GLY A 116 -12.79 1.98 7.45
N LYS A 117 -11.76 2.83 7.52
CA LYS A 117 -11.29 3.66 6.41
C LYS A 117 -10.05 3.06 5.76
N VAL A 118 -9.76 3.47 4.52
CA VAL A 118 -8.55 3.06 3.80
C VAL A 118 -7.72 4.29 3.41
N PHE A 119 -6.55 4.43 4.04
CA PHE A 119 -5.55 5.45 3.72
C PHE A 119 -4.64 4.92 2.62
N ASN A 120 -4.52 5.62 1.50
CA ASN A 120 -3.71 5.18 0.37
C ASN A 120 -3.17 6.35 -0.44
N PHE A 121 -2.12 6.13 -1.22
CA PHE A 121 -1.60 7.14 -2.12
C PHE A 121 -2.32 7.09 -3.47
N SER A 122 -2.91 8.19 -3.91
CA SER A 122 -3.48 8.30 -5.26
C SER A 122 -2.40 8.69 -6.25
N ASN A 123 -2.07 7.80 -7.19
CA ASN A 123 -1.09 8.11 -8.25
C ASN A 123 -1.62 9.14 -9.25
N SER A 124 -2.94 9.29 -9.43
CA SER A 124 -3.52 10.31 -10.31
C SER A 124 -3.60 11.70 -9.67
N GLN A 125 -3.81 11.77 -8.35
CA GLN A 125 -3.85 13.03 -7.61
C GLN A 125 -2.49 13.39 -6.96
N HIS A 126 -1.49 12.52 -7.08
CA HIS A 126 -0.15 12.64 -6.49
C HIS A 126 -0.15 12.97 -4.99
N LYS A 127 -1.09 12.42 -4.23
CA LYS A 127 -1.22 12.68 -2.79
C LYS A 127 -1.88 11.53 -2.04
N VAL A 128 -1.71 11.50 -0.72
CA VAL A 128 -2.44 10.59 0.16
C VAL A 128 -3.92 10.98 0.21
N VAL A 129 -4.79 10.00 0.04
CA VAL A 129 -6.25 10.11 0.09
C VAL A 129 -6.82 9.11 1.09
N VAL A 130 -8.08 9.29 1.43
CA VAL A 130 -8.83 8.38 2.32
C VAL A 130 -10.11 7.96 1.63
N ASP A 131 -10.30 6.65 1.48
CA ASP A 131 -11.60 6.10 1.15
C ASP A 131 -12.37 5.84 2.46
N ASN A 132 -13.62 6.30 2.53
CA ASN A 132 -14.41 6.25 3.76
C ASN A 132 -14.89 4.85 4.14
N SER A 133 -14.74 3.85 3.26
CA SER A 133 -15.01 2.45 3.55
C SER A 133 -14.17 1.51 2.68
N VAL A 134 -14.14 0.24 3.04
CA VAL A 134 -13.53 -0.84 2.22
C VAL A 134 -14.26 -0.97 0.88
N GLU A 135 -15.58 -0.85 0.87
CA GLU A 135 -16.41 -0.95 -0.33
C GLU A 135 -16.15 0.23 -1.28
N ALA A 136 -15.96 1.44 -0.75
CA ALA A 136 -15.59 2.61 -1.53
C ALA A 136 -14.20 2.42 -2.18
N PHE A 137 -13.22 1.93 -1.39
CA PHE A 137 -11.91 1.58 -1.90
C PHE A 137 -12.00 0.53 -3.01
N HIS A 138 -12.72 -0.57 -2.78
CA HIS A 138 -12.87 -1.66 -3.75
C HIS A 138 -13.55 -1.19 -5.04
N SER A 139 -14.69 -0.50 -4.92
CA SER A 139 -15.48 -0.03 -6.07
C SER A 139 -14.68 0.91 -6.97
N LYS A 140 -13.86 1.79 -6.39
CA LYS A 140 -12.92 2.65 -7.13
C LYS A 140 -12.02 1.84 -8.05
N PHE A 141 -11.43 0.74 -7.56
CA PHE A 141 -10.54 -0.09 -8.36
C PHE A 141 -11.27 -1.04 -9.30
N LYS A 142 -12.48 -1.53 -8.95
CA LYS A 142 -13.34 -2.25 -9.90
C LYS A 142 -13.66 -1.41 -11.14
N ASN A 143 -13.83 -0.11 -10.97
CA ASN A 143 -14.11 0.82 -12.08
C ASN A 143 -12.84 1.27 -12.82
N SER A 144 -11.66 1.14 -12.21
CA SER A 144 -10.40 1.64 -12.78
C SER A 144 -9.55 0.55 -13.43
N TYR A 145 -9.69 -0.70 -13.00
CA TYR A 145 -8.92 -1.82 -13.50
C TYR A 145 -9.70 -2.62 -14.55
N ALA A 146 -8.96 -3.25 -15.46
CA ALA A 146 -9.57 -4.13 -16.45
C ALA A 146 -9.77 -5.51 -15.81
N GLY A 147 -10.89 -6.17 -16.16
CA GLY A 147 -11.22 -7.51 -15.66
C GLY A 147 -12.41 -7.52 -14.69
N ALA A 148 -13.09 -8.66 -14.63
CA ALA A 148 -14.28 -8.85 -13.81
C ALA A 148 -13.96 -9.32 -12.37
N ASP A 149 -12.74 -9.79 -12.11
CA ASP A 149 -12.33 -10.50 -10.90
C ASP A 149 -11.47 -9.66 -9.94
N ILE A 150 -11.67 -8.34 -9.95
CA ILE A 150 -10.97 -7.43 -9.03
C ILE A 150 -11.35 -7.78 -7.59
N SER A 151 -10.36 -8.19 -6.80
CA SER A 151 -10.52 -8.77 -5.47
C SER A 151 -9.63 -8.11 -4.44
N LEU A 152 -10.00 -8.25 -3.17
CA LEU A 152 -9.27 -7.69 -2.04
C LEU A 152 -8.43 -8.76 -1.32
N TYR A 153 -7.27 -8.35 -0.85
CA TYR A 153 -6.37 -9.17 -0.05
C TYR A 153 -5.91 -8.37 1.17
N TYR A 154 -5.58 -9.06 2.25
CA TYR A 154 -5.00 -8.43 3.43
C TYR A 154 -3.52 -8.79 3.58
N GLY A 155 -2.83 -7.97 4.38
CA GLY A 155 -1.56 -8.31 4.97
C GLY A 155 -1.38 -7.60 6.30
N VAL A 156 -0.53 -8.12 7.17
CA VAL A 156 -0.21 -7.51 8.46
C VAL A 156 1.22 -7.02 8.44
N ALA A 157 1.40 -5.71 8.67
CA ALA A 157 2.71 -5.08 8.75
C ALA A 157 3.54 -5.70 9.90
N PRO A 158 4.87 -5.86 9.73
CA PRO A 158 5.75 -6.40 10.78
C PRO A 158 5.88 -5.53 12.03
#